data_AF-A0A3Q7IF25-F1
#
_entry.id   AF-A0A3Q7IF25-F1
#
_cell.length_a   1.000
_cell.length_b   1.000
_cell.length_c   1.000
_cell.angle_alpha   90.00
_cell.angle_beta   90.00
_cell.angle_gamma   90.00
#
_symmetry.space_group_name_H-M   'P 1'
#
loop_
_entity.id
_entity.type
_entity.pdbx_description
1 polymer ?
#
loop_
_entity_poly.entity_id
_entity_poly.type
_entity_poly.pdbx_seq_one_letter_code
_entity_poly.pdbx_strand_id
1 'polypeptide(L)'
;MGGGLLIQEGSSIKATGRNAQILVSETYLGRVVNSMAKPIDGRGEISASEFRLIEYPAPGLILRHSIYEPLRTGLIAFDLMIPIGRGQ
;
A
#
# COMPACT_ATOMS: atom_id res chain seq x y z
N MET A 1 4.93 -8.21 -10.10
CA MET A 1 4.89 -8.43 -11.56
C MET A 1 6.22 -7.99 -12.15
N GLY A 2 6.81 -8.78 -13.05
CA GLY A 2 8.18 -8.60 -13.57
C GLY A 2 8.22 -8.51 -15.10
N GLY A 3 9.40 -8.66 -15.68
CA GLY A 3 9.61 -8.55 -17.12
C GLY A 3 8.90 -9.65 -17.91
N GLY A 4 7.92 -9.27 -18.73
CA GLY A 4 7.17 -10.19 -19.59
C GLY A 4 7.92 -10.64 -20.86
N LEU A 5 9.11 -10.11 -21.10
CA LEU A 5 9.91 -10.36 -22.31
C LEU A 5 10.42 -11.80 -22.44
N LEU A 6 10.47 -12.55 -21.33
CA LEU A 6 10.94 -13.95 -21.30
C LEU A 6 9.80 -14.97 -21.42
N ILE A 7 8.55 -14.52 -21.53
CA ILE A 7 7.38 -15.40 -21.58
C ILE A 7 7.12 -15.77 -23.05
N GLN A 8 7.08 -17.08 -23.33
CA GLN A 8 6.81 -17.63 -24.65
C GLN A 8 5.61 -18.56 -24.64
N GLU A 9 4.99 -18.75 -25.80
CA GLU A 9 3.92 -19.74 -25.99
C GLU A 9 4.41 -21.14 -25.58
N GLY A 10 3.60 -21.87 -24.80
CA GLY A 10 3.97 -23.17 -24.23
C GLY A 10 4.67 -23.11 -22.87
N SER A 11 4.93 -21.91 -22.31
CA SER A 11 5.49 -21.78 -20.95
C SER A 11 4.54 -22.36 -19.90
N SER A 12 5.08 -23.18 -18.99
CA SER A 12 4.30 -23.73 -17.87
C SER A 12 4.01 -22.64 -16.83
N ILE A 13 2.74 -22.50 -16.46
CA ILE A 13 2.28 -21.59 -15.40
C ILE A 13 1.72 -22.40 -14.24
N LYS A 14 1.91 -21.89 -13.02
CA LYS A 14 1.33 -22.47 -11.81
C LYS A 14 0.60 -21.39 -11.02
N ALA A 15 -0.65 -21.68 -10.66
CA ALA A 15 -1.41 -20.81 -9.79
C ALA A 15 -0.85 -20.84 -8.37
N THR A 16 -0.79 -19.66 -7.73
CA THR A 16 -0.37 -19.51 -6.33
C THR A 16 -1.45 -19.92 -5.32
N GLY A 17 -2.70 -20.10 -5.75
CA GLY A 17 -3.83 -20.54 -4.91
C GLY A 17 -4.24 -19.55 -3.82
N ARG A 18 -3.74 -18.32 -3.89
CA ARG A 18 -4.08 -17.21 -2.98
C ARG A 18 -4.48 -16.00 -3.82
N ASN A 19 -5.44 -15.23 -3.31
CA ASN A 19 -5.81 -13.96 -3.92
C ASN A 19 -4.62 -12.97 -3.83
N ALA A 20 -4.67 -11.91 -4.64
CA ALA A 20 -3.63 -10.91 -4.66
C ALA A 20 -3.50 -10.24 -3.27
N GLN A 21 -2.40 -10.54 -2.58
CA GLN A 21 -2.11 -10.07 -1.23
C GLN A 21 -0.65 -9.62 -1.12
N ILE A 22 -0.42 -8.65 -0.23
CA ILE A 22 0.90 -8.10 0.07
C ILE A 22 1.19 -8.22 1.56
N LEU A 23 2.47 -8.21 1.90
CA LEU A 23 2.93 -8.13 3.28
C LEU A 23 2.70 -6.71 3.81
N VAL A 24 2.29 -6.62 5.07
CA VAL A 24 2.11 -5.36 5.80
C VAL A 24 2.81 -5.45 7.14
N SER A 25 3.46 -4.36 7.55
CA SER A 25 4.10 -4.23 8.87
C SER A 25 4.51 -2.77 9.09
N GLU A 26 4.70 -2.36 10.34
CA GLU A 26 5.31 -1.08 10.69
C GLU A 26 6.79 -1.00 10.27
N THR A 27 7.44 -2.16 10.08
CA THR A 27 8.85 -2.25 9.65
C THR A 27 9.11 -1.73 8.23
N TYR A 28 8.04 -1.43 7.47
CA TYR A 28 8.12 -0.77 6.16
C TYR A 28 8.41 0.73 6.25
N LEU A 29 8.20 1.37 7.41
CA LEU A 29 8.45 2.80 7.56
C LEU A 29 9.93 3.13 7.30
N GLY A 30 10.18 4.07 6.39
CA GLY A 30 11.54 4.47 5.99
C GLY A 30 12.24 3.53 5.02
N ARG A 31 11.56 2.50 4.50
CA ARG A 31 12.06 1.61 3.46
C ARG A 31 11.55 2.03 2.08
N VAL A 32 12.29 1.65 1.02
CA VAL A 32 11.81 1.79 -0.37
C VAL A 32 11.44 0.42 -0.90
N VAL A 33 10.19 0.28 -1.33
CA VAL A 33 9.62 -0.99 -1.78
C VAL A 33 8.96 -0.86 -3.14
N ASN A 34 8.89 -1.96 -3.88
CA ASN A 34 8.12 -2.03 -5.12
C ASN A 34 6.63 -2.33 -4.86
N SER A 35 5.83 -2.37 -5.93
CA SER A 35 4.39 -2.65 -5.87
C SER A 35 4.02 -4.03 -5.31
N MET A 36 4.97 -4.95 -5.17
CA MET A 36 4.77 -6.27 -4.56
C MET A 36 5.30 -6.31 -3.11
N ALA A 37 5.51 -5.15 -2.48
CA ALA A 37 6.04 -4.99 -1.13
C ALA A 37 7.43 -5.64 -0.92
N LYS A 38 8.24 -5.77 -1.98
CA LYS A 38 9.63 -6.23 -1.88
C LYS A 38 10.57 -5.03 -1.75
N PRO A 39 11.56 -5.07 -0.84
CA PRO A 39 12.53 -3.99 -0.68
C PRO A 39 13.42 -3.86 -1.92
N ILE A 40 13.65 -2.62 -2.35
CA ILE A 40 14.56 -2.27 -3.45
C ILE A 40 15.65 -1.29 -3.01
N ASP A 41 15.70 -0.98 -1.71
CA ASP A 41 16.66 -0.04 -1.10
C ASP A 41 18.01 -0.66 -0.72
N GLY A 42 18.20 -1.97 -0.93
CA GLY A 42 19.45 -2.67 -0.62
C GLY A 42 19.74 -2.85 0.89
N ARG A 43 18.79 -2.52 1.77
CA ARG A 43 18.95 -2.58 3.24
C ARG A 43 18.57 -3.94 3.85
N GLY A 44 18.59 -5.01 3.04
CA GLY A 44 18.18 -6.35 3.45
C GLY A 44 16.67 -6.58 3.43
N GLU A 45 16.23 -7.73 3.93
CA GLU A 45 14.81 -8.10 3.94
C GLU A 45 14.00 -7.32 5.00
N ILE A 46 12.68 -7.28 4.84
CA ILE A 46 11.75 -6.67 5.78
C ILE A 46 11.06 -7.81 6.54
N SER A 47 11.16 -7.82 7.87
CA SER A 47 10.41 -8.77 8.70
C SER A 47 8.95 -8.32 8.77
N ALA A 48 8.08 -9.08 8.10
CA ALA A 48 6.63 -8.90 8.14
C ALA A 48 5.97 -10.28 8.13
N SER A 49 5.00 -10.48 9.04
CA SER A 49 4.27 -11.73 9.21
C SER A 49 2.81 -11.64 8.73
N GLU A 50 2.28 -10.42 8.64
CA GLU A 50 0.88 -10.19 8.29
C GLU A 50 0.70 -9.93 6.80
N PHE A 51 -0.35 -10.52 6.23
CA PHE A 51 -0.75 -10.31 4.84
C PHE A 51 -2.08 -9.57 4.77
N ARG A 52 -2.18 -8.66 3.82
CA ARG A 52 -3.43 -7.96 3.50
C ARG A 52 -3.76 -8.11 2.02
N LEU A 53 -5.03 -8.29 1.71
CA LEU A 53 -5.54 -8.29 0.34
C LEU A 53 -5.35 -6.91 -0.28
N ILE A 54 -4.95 -6.88 -1.56
CA ILE A 54 -4.83 -5.63 -2.31
C ILE A 54 -6.22 -5.04 -2.55
N GLU A 55 -7.19 -5.88 -2.88
CA GLU A 55 -8.59 -5.50 -3.11
C GLU A 55 -9.44 -5.68 -1.85
N TYR A 56 -9.03 -5.04 -0.75
CA TYR A 56 -9.82 -5.04 0.49
C TYR A 56 -10.99 -4.05 0.38
N PRO A 57 -12.23 -4.44 0.71
CA PRO A 57 -13.39 -3.55 0.61
C PRO A 57 -13.23 -2.34 1.54
N ALA A 58 -13.68 -1.17 1.07
CA ALA A 58 -13.65 0.05 1.87
C ALA A 58 -14.61 -0.05 3.09
N PRO A 59 -14.35 0.69 4.17
CA PRO A 59 -15.24 0.73 5.34
C PRO A 59 -16.66 1.18 4.96
N GLY A 60 -17.65 0.44 5.45
CA GLY A 60 -19.08 0.75 5.28
C GLY A 60 -19.49 2.04 6.01
N LEU A 61 -20.68 2.57 5.70
CA LEU A 61 -21.13 3.88 6.16
C LEU A 61 -21.10 4.03 7.70
N ILE A 62 -21.53 2.98 8.42
CA ILE A 62 -21.63 2.96 9.88
C ILE A 62 -20.25 3.02 10.56
N LEU A 63 -19.21 2.52 9.89
CA LEU A 63 -17.83 2.54 10.41
C LEU A 63 -17.10 3.85 10.11
N ARG A 64 -17.75 4.81 9.43
CA ARG A 64 -17.17 6.12 9.13
C ARG A 64 -17.53 7.09 10.24
N HIS A 65 -16.57 7.94 10.58
CA HIS A 65 -16.77 9.07 11.47
C HIS A 65 -16.66 10.37 10.68
N SER A 66 -17.37 11.42 11.12
CA SER A 66 -17.18 12.76 10.58
C SER A 66 -15.72 13.19 10.76
N ILE A 67 -15.16 13.87 9.76
CA ILE A 67 -13.78 14.36 9.83
C ILE A 67 -13.75 15.59 10.74
N TYR A 68 -13.07 15.47 11.89
CA TYR A 68 -12.92 16.56 12.88
C TYR A 68 -11.47 16.89 13.20
N GLU A 69 -10.51 16.09 12.73
CA GLU A 69 -9.09 16.31 12.97
C GLU A 69 -8.41 16.96 11.75
N PRO A 70 -7.73 18.11 11.90
CA PRO A 70 -6.99 18.72 10.79
C PRO A 70 -5.71 17.95 10.48
N LEU A 71 -5.43 17.75 9.19
CA LEU A 71 -4.15 17.28 8.67
C LEU A 71 -3.32 18.49 8.23
N ARG A 72 -2.37 18.89 9.08
CA ARG A 72 -1.52 20.05 8.81
C ARG A 72 -0.51 19.74 7.71
N THR A 73 -0.51 20.57 6.67
CA THR A 73 0.48 20.48 5.59
C THR A 73 1.74 21.30 5.88
N GLY A 74 1.62 22.34 6.72
CA GLY A 74 2.70 23.30 6.98
C GLY A 74 2.77 24.43 5.95
N LEU A 75 1.86 24.45 4.97
CA LEU A 75 1.77 25.50 3.96
C LEU A 75 0.63 26.46 4.32
N ILE A 76 0.98 27.70 4.68
CA ILE A 76 0.02 28.72 5.16
C ILE A 76 -1.16 28.90 4.19
N ALA A 77 -0.89 28.93 2.89
CA ALA A 77 -1.93 29.09 1.87
C ALA A 77 -2.97 27.97 1.92
N PHE A 78 -2.53 26.71 2.04
CA PHE A 78 -3.44 25.56 2.09
C PHE A 78 -4.07 25.42 3.46
N ASP A 79 -3.30 25.53 4.54
CA ASP A 79 -3.82 25.37 5.90
C ASP A 79 -4.87 26.43 6.27
N LEU A 80 -4.86 27.62 5.63
CA LEU A 80 -5.88 28.67 5.83
C LEU A 80 -7.01 28.66 4.80
N MET A 81 -6.69 28.57 3.50
CA MET A 81 -7.69 28.73 2.44
C MET A 81 -8.44 27.43 2.15
N ILE A 82 -7.77 26.28 2.27
CA ILE A 82 -8.28 24.96 1.91
C ILE A 82 -7.80 23.92 2.94
N PRO A 83 -8.30 23.97 4.18
CA PRO A 83 -7.86 23.04 5.22
C PRO A 83 -8.20 21.60 4.84
N ILE A 84 -7.24 20.69 5.03
CA ILE A 84 -7.39 19.26 4.77
C ILE A 84 -7.59 18.55 6.11
N GLY A 85 -8.61 17.69 6.21
CA GLY A 85 -8.84 16.86 7.39
C GLY A 85 -8.29 15.44 7.26
N ARG A 86 -8.04 14.78 8.40
CA ARG A 86 -7.62 13.37 8.43
C ARG A 86 -8.78 12.47 8.01
N GLY A 87 -8.63 11.78 6.88
CA GLY A 87 -9.67 10.92 6.30
C GLY A 87 -10.59 11.62 5.31
N GLN A 88 -10.27 12.88 4.94
CA GLN A 88 -10.84 13.58 3.78
C GLN A 88 -10.23 13.04 2.48
#